data_AF-A0A1V6CH20-F1
#
_entry.id   AF-A0A1V6CH20-F1
#
_cell.length_a   1.000
_cell.length_b   1.000
_cell.length_c   1.000
_cell.angle_alpha   90.00
_cell.angle_beta   90.00
_cell.angle_gamma   90.00
#
_symmetry.space_group_name_H-M   'P 1'
#
loop_
_entity.id
_entity.type
_entity.pdbx_description
1 polymer ?
#
loop_
_entity_poly.entity_id
_entity_poly.type
_entity_poly.pdbx_seq_one_letter_code
_entity_poly.pdbx_strand_id
1 'polypeptide(L)'
;MKQKLIRLYTFFILSLLCLICFTSVSAAATVNQYGIVSDNPYVIDRFMHEGNWVDQVIVPGRPPPIYRARAAIIPEPQKTAGTNTLTNVPAFDWSYGCSATAAAMIFGYYDNTGYPDIYTGPTNDGNMPMTNEAWGQGECPLSATRQEIDGRTTRGHVDDYWVGYGSTAPDPFITHGWVEHTKSECTGDFMGTNQSQYDNFDGSTTFFLYTDGSPTYDFTLYEPDKRDGCHGMRLFLESRGYTASSNYSQYILGYSSNIRGFTFEDYKQEIDAGRPVMIQVAGHSMVGYGYNDTGTLVYLHDTWDYKPHEMTWGGNYEGMQHWGVTVLVPSTAPPGTSTLRVTISGNGVGTVISSPSGIDCGTDCSGVFEHGTLVTLTAQPDAHYLFTGWSGACAGTNPECVIIVNEDQAVNATFEKPLSVNEGSIGTVLTINGTGFGTRKGKVLAGGIAAKIAKGDWTDTRITCTITKPPLPAEMAYPVAVVVNNVSRHLDDTFTVRNPVLDDLLVSRGRFPDVLTVTGKFFGSKKGKVYLEDLYGKKKNLKVTFWEMIPSTGISTLMFRVPRPSKKFPAGNPYVLKVAGKIGTAIANTGFVIEGPLP
;
A
#
# COMPACT_ATOMS: atom_id res chain seq x y z
N MET A 1 48.98 -69.90 -54.08
CA MET A 1 47.56 -69.47 -54.04
C MET A 1 47.05 -69.51 -52.59
N LYS A 2 47.52 -68.60 -51.71
CA LYS A 2 47.03 -68.40 -50.32
C LYS A 2 47.61 -67.17 -49.58
N GLN A 3 48.50 -66.38 -50.19
CA GLN A 3 49.08 -65.17 -49.56
C GLN A 3 48.73 -63.83 -50.23
N LYS A 4 48.00 -63.82 -51.36
CA LYS A 4 47.53 -62.58 -52.01
C LYS A 4 46.09 -62.19 -51.66
N LEU A 5 45.35 -63.01 -50.90
CA LEU A 5 43.95 -62.73 -50.55
C LEU A 5 43.76 -62.00 -49.20
N ILE A 6 44.80 -61.93 -48.36
CA ILE A 6 44.68 -61.37 -47.00
C ILE A 6 44.98 -59.86 -46.95
N ARG A 7 45.73 -59.31 -47.93
CA ARG A 7 46.00 -57.85 -47.99
C ARG A 7 44.90 -57.01 -48.64
N LEU A 8 43.90 -57.63 -49.28
CA LEU A 8 42.80 -56.90 -49.92
C LEU A 8 41.57 -56.74 -49.00
N TYR A 9 41.46 -57.52 -47.93
CA TYR A 9 40.34 -57.44 -46.98
C TYR A 9 40.62 -56.50 -45.78
N THR A 10 41.87 -56.21 -45.45
CA THR A 10 42.20 -55.28 -44.34
C THR A 10 42.08 -53.80 -44.73
N PHE A 11 42.13 -53.48 -46.03
CA PHE A 11 41.96 -52.10 -46.51
C PHE A 11 40.50 -51.73 -46.81
N PHE A 12 39.61 -52.71 -46.97
CA PHE A 12 38.17 -52.47 -47.19
C PHE A 12 37.37 -52.38 -45.88
N ILE A 13 37.90 -52.93 -44.79
CA ILE A 13 37.26 -52.85 -43.45
C ILE A 13 37.72 -51.60 -42.69
N LEU A 14 38.89 -51.01 -43.01
CA LEU A 14 39.31 -49.73 -42.42
C LEU A 14 38.75 -48.48 -43.14
N SER A 15 38.22 -48.59 -44.36
CA SER A 15 37.55 -47.48 -45.04
C SER A 15 36.02 -47.48 -44.87
N LEU A 16 35.44 -48.57 -44.36
CA LEU A 16 34.00 -48.67 -44.04
C LEU A 16 33.69 -48.41 -42.55
N LEU A 17 34.72 -48.27 -41.70
CA LEU A 17 34.61 -47.90 -40.28
C LEU A 17 34.93 -46.41 -40.01
N CYS A 18 35.12 -45.61 -41.05
CA CYS A 18 35.40 -44.17 -40.95
C CYS A 18 34.40 -43.30 -41.76
N LEU A 19 33.23 -43.87 -42.08
CA LEU A 19 32.16 -43.16 -42.82
C LEU A 19 30.76 -43.45 -42.25
N ILE A 20 30.67 -43.62 -40.93
CA ILE A 20 29.45 -43.37 -40.16
C ILE A 20 29.82 -42.41 -39.03
N CYS A 21 30.46 -41.28 -39.39
CA CYS A 21 30.09 -40.06 -38.70
C CYS A 21 28.65 -39.82 -39.13
N PHE A 22 27.69 -40.07 -38.24
CA PHE A 22 26.44 -39.33 -38.29
C PHE A 22 26.85 -37.86 -38.30
N THR A 23 26.93 -37.26 -39.48
CA THR A 23 26.67 -35.85 -39.61
C THR A 23 25.19 -35.74 -39.26
N SER A 24 24.89 -35.61 -37.97
CA SER A 24 23.78 -34.77 -37.58
C SER A 24 24.09 -33.43 -38.26
N VAL A 25 23.51 -33.23 -39.43
CA VAL A 25 23.27 -31.88 -39.93
C VAL A 25 22.44 -31.28 -38.81
N SER A 26 23.08 -30.59 -37.86
CA SER A 26 22.33 -29.66 -37.03
C SER A 26 21.70 -28.74 -38.04
N ALA A 27 20.37 -28.78 -38.18
CA ALA A 27 19.67 -27.74 -38.87
C ALA A 27 20.23 -26.43 -38.30
N ALA A 28 20.86 -25.61 -39.16
CA ALA A 28 21.42 -24.36 -38.71
C ALA A 28 20.25 -23.59 -38.06
N ALA A 29 20.39 -23.26 -36.77
CA ALA A 29 19.34 -22.58 -36.02
C ALA A 29 18.86 -21.36 -36.82
N THR A 30 17.56 -21.29 -37.05
CA THR A 30 16.98 -20.26 -37.91
C THR A 30 17.06 -18.89 -37.23
N VAL A 31 17.38 -17.86 -38.01
CA VAL A 31 17.25 -16.47 -37.54
C VAL A 31 15.77 -16.11 -37.59
N ASN A 32 15.20 -15.72 -36.45
CA ASN A 32 13.79 -15.34 -36.37
C ASN A 32 13.55 -13.92 -36.92
N GLN A 33 12.29 -13.48 -36.91
CA GLN A 33 11.88 -12.17 -37.45
C GLN A 33 12.54 -10.95 -36.77
N TYR A 34 13.15 -11.14 -35.60
CA TYR A 34 13.85 -10.11 -34.83
C TYR A 34 15.37 -10.14 -35.04
N GLY A 35 15.88 -11.01 -35.92
CA GLY A 35 17.32 -11.14 -36.15
C GLY A 35 18.03 -12.02 -35.12
N ILE A 36 17.28 -12.76 -34.29
CA ILE A 36 17.83 -13.59 -33.21
C ILE A 36 17.91 -15.04 -33.67
N VAL A 37 19.03 -15.70 -33.40
CA VAL A 37 19.21 -17.13 -33.65
C VAL A 37 18.47 -17.92 -32.56
N SER A 38 17.26 -18.36 -32.86
CA SER A 38 16.40 -19.11 -31.93
C SER A 38 15.41 -19.98 -32.71
N ASP A 39 15.16 -21.19 -32.21
CA ASP A 39 14.10 -22.06 -32.73
C ASP A 39 12.69 -21.55 -32.33
N ASN A 40 12.62 -20.65 -31.33
CA ASN A 40 11.38 -20.00 -30.93
C ASN A 40 11.21 -18.67 -31.68
N PRO A 41 10.22 -18.54 -32.58
CA PRO A 41 10.02 -17.32 -33.37
C PRO A 41 9.55 -16.12 -32.54
N TYR A 42 9.22 -16.34 -31.27
CA TYR A 42 8.72 -15.34 -30.33
C TYR A 42 9.78 -14.82 -29.35
N VAL A 43 11.05 -15.23 -29.50
CA VAL A 43 12.17 -14.54 -28.82
C VAL A 43 12.36 -13.18 -29.49
N ILE A 44 12.08 -12.10 -28.76
CA ILE A 44 12.11 -10.73 -29.29
C ILE A 44 13.38 -9.96 -28.93
N ASP A 45 14.07 -10.40 -27.88
CA ASP A 45 15.36 -9.85 -27.47
C ASP A 45 16.22 -10.95 -26.82
N ARG A 46 17.54 -10.77 -26.88
CA ARG A 46 18.53 -11.62 -26.22
C ARG A 46 19.69 -10.79 -25.68
N PHE A 47 19.92 -10.88 -24.38
CA PHE A 47 20.93 -10.07 -23.68
C PHE A 47 21.68 -10.89 -22.62
N MET A 48 22.79 -10.34 -22.13
CA MET A 48 23.60 -10.98 -21.09
C MET A 48 23.20 -10.48 -19.70
N HIS A 49 23.00 -11.40 -18.76
CA HIS A 49 22.75 -11.13 -17.34
C HIS A 49 23.50 -12.14 -16.47
N GLU A 50 24.31 -11.65 -15.53
CA GLU A 50 25.13 -12.47 -14.62
C GLU A 50 25.99 -13.55 -15.32
N GLY A 51 26.48 -13.25 -16.52
CA GLY A 51 27.31 -14.18 -17.30
C GLY A 51 26.52 -15.25 -18.07
N ASN A 52 25.19 -15.21 -18.03
CA ASN A 52 24.31 -16.07 -18.82
C ASN A 52 23.54 -15.24 -19.85
N TRP A 53 23.23 -15.83 -21.00
CA TRP A 53 22.31 -15.23 -21.96
C TRP A 53 20.87 -15.43 -21.46
N VAL A 54 20.04 -14.41 -21.64
CA VAL A 54 18.61 -14.40 -21.32
C VAL A 54 17.84 -14.10 -22.60
N ASP A 55 16.82 -14.92 -22.89
CA ASP A 55 15.82 -14.67 -23.92
C ASP A 55 14.63 -13.91 -23.32
N GLN A 56 14.23 -12.82 -23.96
CA GLN A 56 12.91 -12.21 -23.76
C GLN A 56 11.94 -12.85 -24.76
N VAL A 57 10.93 -13.56 -24.26
CA VAL A 57 9.93 -14.27 -25.08
C VAL A 57 8.57 -13.60 -24.91
N ILE A 58 7.95 -13.17 -26.01
CA ILE A 58 6.58 -12.63 -25.99
C ILE A 58 5.57 -13.71 -26.38
N VAL A 59 4.63 -14.05 -25.51
CA VAL A 59 3.61 -15.07 -25.79
C VAL A 59 2.31 -14.36 -26.16
N PRO A 60 1.92 -14.28 -27.45
CA PRO A 60 0.74 -13.54 -27.90
C PRO A 60 -0.60 -14.27 -27.74
N GLY A 61 -0.57 -15.58 -27.50
CA GLY A 61 -1.60 -16.54 -27.97
C GLY A 61 -3.04 -16.05 -28.06
N ARG A 62 -3.62 -16.21 -29.25
CA ARG A 62 -5.04 -16.03 -29.58
C ARG A 62 -5.62 -17.32 -30.15
N PRO A 63 -6.88 -17.66 -29.81
CA PRO A 63 -7.55 -18.80 -30.41
C PRO A 63 -7.59 -18.70 -31.94
N PRO A 64 -7.24 -19.76 -32.68
CA PRO A 64 -7.43 -19.77 -34.11
C PRO A 64 -8.94 -19.67 -34.43
N PRO A 65 -9.34 -19.05 -35.56
CA PRO A 65 -10.76 -18.84 -35.89
C PRO A 65 -11.61 -20.11 -35.92
N ILE A 66 -10.99 -21.25 -36.21
CA ILE A 66 -11.59 -22.58 -36.10
C ILE A 66 -10.59 -23.45 -35.35
N TYR A 67 -10.84 -23.66 -34.06
CA TYR A 67 -10.08 -24.62 -33.28
C TYR A 67 -10.79 -25.96 -33.21
N ARG A 68 -10.07 -27.04 -33.54
CA ARG A 68 -10.59 -28.42 -33.55
C ARG A 68 -9.51 -29.43 -33.17
N ALA A 69 -8.72 -29.14 -32.13
CA ALA A 69 -7.93 -30.23 -31.58
C ALA A 69 -8.84 -31.34 -31.07
N ARG A 70 -8.35 -32.56 -31.23
CA ARG A 70 -9.07 -33.74 -30.82
C ARG A 70 -9.01 -33.84 -29.30
N ALA A 71 -10.17 -33.88 -28.65
CA ALA A 71 -10.25 -34.20 -27.23
C ALA A 71 -9.54 -35.53 -26.93
N ALA A 72 -8.62 -35.49 -25.97
CA ALA A 72 -7.94 -36.67 -25.46
C ALA A 72 -8.90 -37.53 -24.63
N ILE A 73 -8.62 -38.82 -24.55
CA ILE A 73 -9.30 -39.71 -23.61
C ILE A 73 -8.37 -39.89 -22.42
N ILE A 74 -8.75 -39.29 -21.30
CA ILE A 74 -7.95 -39.29 -20.10
C ILE A 74 -8.31 -40.52 -19.26
N PRO A 75 -7.36 -41.44 -19.03
CA PRO A 75 -7.61 -42.59 -18.16
C PRO A 75 -7.69 -42.13 -16.69
N GLU A 76 -8.31 -42.96 -15.86
CA GLU A 76 -8.34 -42.74 -14.41
C GLU A 76 -6.90 -42.69 -13.83
N PRO A 77 -6.63 -41.81 -12.85
CA PRO A 77 -5.30 -41.73 -12.22
C PRO A 77 -4.89 -43.07 -11.61
N GLN A 78 -3.74 -43.61 -12.05
CA GLN A 78 -3.08 -44.77 -11.46
C GLN A 78 -1.56 -44.56 -11.45
N LYS A 79 -1.06 -43.86 -10.43
CA LYS A 79 0.38 -43.54 -10.29
C LYS A 79 1.27 -44.77 -10.43
N THR A 80 0.86 -45.91 -9.85
CA THR A 80 1.61 -47.18 -9.95
C THR A 80 1.66 -47.77 -11.36
N ALA A 81 0.75 -47.35 -12.25
CA ALA A 81 0.73 -47.71 -13.66
C ALA A 81 1.35 -46.63 -14.57
N GLY A 82 2.00 -45.61 -13.98
CA GLY A 82 2.65 -44.53 -14.73
C GLY A 82 1.67 -43.54 -15.35
N THR A 83 0.51 -43.32 -14.73
CA THR A 83 -0.46 -42.31 -15.19
C THR A 83 -1.05 -41.57 -14.00
N ASN A 84 -1.10 -40.24 -14.06
CA ASN A 84 -1.70 -39.43 -13.01
C ASN A 84 -2.34 -38.17 -13.59
N THR A 85 -3.41 -37.71 -12.96
CA THR A 85 -4.08 -36.43 -13.27
C THR A 85 -4.51 -35.76 -11.98
N LEU A 86 -4.37 -34.44 -11.94
CA LEU A 86 -4.98 -33.61 -10.92
C LEU A 86 -6.48 -33.54 -11.16
N THR A 87 -7.24 -33.53 -10.07
CA THR A 87 -8.68 -33.28 -10.12
C THR A 87 -8.95 -31.81 -9.78
N ASN A 88 -10.10 -31.28 -10.19
CA ASN A 88 -10.49 -29.89 -9.92
C ASN A 88 -9.53 -28.83 -10.47
N VAL A 89 -8.82 -29.11 -11.57
CA VAL A 89 -8.15 -28.06 -12.34
C VAL A 89 -9.19 -27.41 -13.25
N PRO A 90 -9.47 -26.10 -13.12
CA PRO A 90 -10.39 -25.42 -14.02
C PRO A 90 -9.90 -25.43 -15.46
N ALA A 91 -10.85 -25.44 -16.40
CA ALA A 91 -10.59 -25.27 -17.82
C ALA A 91 -11.35 -24.02 -18.29
N PHE A 92 -10.62 -23.00 -18.71
CA PHE A 92 -11.18 -21.74 -19.22
C PHE A 92 -10.95 -21.60 -20.72
N ASP A 93 -11.94 -21.00 -21.39
CA ASP A 93 -11.72 -20.48 -22.73
C ASP A 93 -10.97 -19.14 -22.63
N TRP A 94 -10.43 -18.71 -23.77
CA TRP A 94 -9.47 -17.63 -23.80
C TRP A 94 -10.08 -16.33 -23.28
N SER A 95 -9.43 -15.73 -22.28
CA SER A 95 -9.86 -14.49 -21.64
C SER A 95 -8.80 -13.41 -21.81
N TYR A 96 -8.76 -12.77 -22.98
CA TYR A 96 -7.89 -11.63 -23.29
C TYR A 96 -6.37 -11.87 -23.14
N GLY A 97 -5.93 -13.14 -23.15
CA GLY A 97 -4.51 -13.53 -23.14
C GLY A 97 -4.33 -14.95 -22.63
N CYS A 98 -3.64 -15.81 -23.39
CA CYS A 98 -3.48 -17.22 -23.04
C CYS A 98 -2.69 -17.41 -21.73
N SER A 99 -1.62 -16.64 -21.50
CA SER A 99 -0.78 -16.77 -20.30
C SER A 99 -1.52 -16.40 -19.02
N ALA A 100 -2.26 -15.28 -19.03
CA ALA A 100 -3.10 -14.89 -17.89
C ALA A 100 -4.24 -15.89 -17.66
N THR A 101 -4.85 -16.41 -18.73
CA THR A 101 -5.90 -17.45 -18.65
C THR A 101 -5.34 -18.75 -18.04
N ALA A 102 -4.16 -19.20 -18.47
CA ALA A 102 -3.48 -20.36 -17.90
C ALA A 102 -3.09 -20.14 -16.43
N ALA A 103 -2.60 -18.95 -16.09
CA ALA A 103 -2.33 -18.60 -14.70
C ALA A 103 -3.60 -18.64 -13.85
N ALA A 104 -4.73 -18.11 -14.34
CA ALA A 104 -6.01 -18.19 -13.64
C ALA A 104 -6.50 -19.62 -13.45
N MET A 105 -6.30 -20.54 -14.41
CA MET A 105 -6.59 -21.96 -14.21
C MET A 105 -5.71 -22.56 -13.09
N ILE A 106 -4.41 -22.25 -13.07
CA ILE A 106 -3.49 -22.70 -12.01
C ILE A 106 -3.91 -22.18 -10.64
N PHE A 107 -4.19 -20.88 -10.52
CA PHE A 107 -4.66 -20.26 -9.29
C PHE A 107 -6.04 -20.77 -8.86
N GLY A 108 -6.92 -21.00 -9.83
CA GLY A 108 -8.22 -21.61 -9.60
C GLY A 108 -8.15 -23.04 -9.09
N TYR A 109 -7.16 -23.81 -9.53
CA TYR A 109 -6.88 -25.12 -8.94
C TYR A 109 -6.46 -24.99 -7.47
N TYR A 110 -5.54 -24.08 -7.16
CA TYR A 110 -5.09 -23.89 -5.77
C TYR A 110 -6.22 -23.42 -4.86
N ASP A 111 -7.06 -22.50 -5.34
CA ASP A 111 -8.30 -22.08 -4.68
C ASP A 111 -9.20 -23.29 -4.33
N ASN A 112 -9.39 -24.19 -5.30
CA ASN A 112 -10.21 -25.39 -5.14
C ASN A 112 -9.54 -26.54 -4.36
N THR A 113 -8.26 -26.46 -3.99
CA THR A 113 -7.50 -27.60 -3.43
C THR A 113 -6.68 -27.34 -2.18
N GLY A 114 -6.80 -26.15 -1.56
CA GLY A 114 -6.22 -25.92 -0.23
C GLY A 114 -5.72 -24.50 0.03
N TYR A 115 -5.91 -23.58 -0.91
CA TYR A 115 -5.49 -22.19 -0.80
C TYR A 115 -6.71 -21.27 -1.02
N PRO A 116 -7.67 -21.24 -0.07
CA PRO A 116 -8.91 -20.49 -0.23
C PRO A 116 -8.67 -18.99 -0.42
N ASP A 117 -9.68 -18.29 -0.95
CA ASP A 117 -9.66 -16.83 -1.16
C ASP A 117 -8.59 -16.34 -2.16
N ILE A 118 -8.03 -17.25 -2.98
CA ILE A 118 -7.26 -16.85 -4.16
C ILE A 118 -8.21 -16.25 -5.20
N TYR A 119 -9.37 -16.88 -5.38
CA TYR A 119 -10.49 -16.27 -6.09
C TYR A 119 -11.40 -15.58 -5.08
N THR A 120 -11.77 -14.33 -5.35
CA THR A 120 -12.66 -13.53 -4.49
C THR A 120 -13.82 -12.92 -5.28
N GLY A 121 -14.05 -13.41 -6.49
CA GLY A 121 -15.10 -12.88 -7.36
C GLY A 121 -16.51 -13.34 -6.95
N PRO A 122 -17.55 -12.82 -7.61
CA PRO A 122 -18.93 -12.88 -7.11
C PRO A 122 -19.67 -14.19 -7.41
N THR A 123 -19.08 -15.14 -8.14
CA THR A 123 -19.76 -16.38 -8.52
C THR A 123 -19.34 -17.56 -7.66
N ASN A 124 -20.15 -18.61 -7.68
CA ASN A 124 -19.86 -19.90 -7.03
C ASN A 124 -19.45 -19.77 -5.55
N ASP A 125 -20.16 -18.88 -4.84
CA ASP A 125 -19.97 -18.59 -3.42
C ASP A 125 -18.53 -18.21 -3.04
N GLY A 126 -17.80 -17.56 -3.96
CA GLY A 126 -16.41 -17.14 -3.74
C GLY A 126 -15.37 -18.22 -3.98
N ASN A 127 -15.75 -19.41 -4.47
CA ASN A 127 -14.80 -20.44 -4.90
C ASN A 127 -14.66 -20.41 -6.43
N MET A 128 -13.46 -20.64 -6.97
CA MET A 128 -13.22 -20.54 -8.40
C MET A 128 -14.07 -21.56 -9.21
N PRO A 129 -14.96 -21.09 -10.11
CA PRO A 129 -15.66 -21.96 -11.06
C PRO A 129 -14.73 -22.84 -11.89
N MET A 130 -15.22 -24.03 -12.26
CA MET A 130 -14.49 -24.98 -13.09
C MET A 130 -14.38 -24.57 -14.56
N THR A 131 -15.30 -23.71 -15.01
CA THR A 131 -15.28 -23.08 -16.33
C THR A 131 -15.64 -21.62 -16.21
N ASN A 132 -15.23 -20.82 -17.18
CA ASN A 132 -15.52 -19.39 -17.20
C ASN A 132 -16.86 -19.05 -17.87
N GLU A 133 -17.69 -20.06 -18.21
CA GLU A 133 -19.07 -19.86 -18.68
C GLU A 133 -19.94 -19.08 -17.68
N ALA A 134 -19.58 -19.12 -16.39
CA ALA A 134 -20.29 -18.41 -15.32
C ALA A 134 -20.33 -16.89 -15.50
N TRP A 135 -19.41 -16.32 -16.28
CA TRP A 135 -19.30 -14.87 -16.51
C TRP A 135 -19.55 -14.46 -17.98
N GLY A 136 -19.76 -15.44 -18.86
CA GLY A 136 -19.91 -15.21 -20.30
C GLY A 136 -18.61 -15.43 -21.09
N GLN A 137 -18.73 -15.35 -22.41
CA GLN A 137 -17.64 -15.71 -23.33
C GLN A 137 -16.44 -14.76 -23.19
N GLY A 138 -15.26 -15.33 -22.98
CA GLY A 138 -13.99 -14.60 -22.91
C GLY A 138 -13.78 -13.80 -21.63
N GLU A 139 -14.56 -14.06 -20.60
CA GLU A 139 -14.54 -13.33 -19.34
C GLU A 139 -14.11 -14.26 -18.21
N CYS A 140 -13.18 -13.80 -17.39
CA CYS A 140 -12.73 -14.53 -16.21
C CYS A 140 -12.22 -13.52 -15.19
N PRO A 141 -12.89 -13.30 -14.06
CA PRO A 141 -12.50 -12.27 -13.10
C PRO A 141 -11.08 -12.45 -12.55
N LEU A 142 -10.50 -13.65 -12.68
CA LEU A 142 -9.14 -13.93 -12.24
C LEU A 142 -8.09 -13.66 -13.33
N SER A 143 -8.44 -13.55 -14.61
CA SER A 143 -7.47 -13.27 -15.71
C SER A 143 -7.78 -12.06 -16.57
N ALA A 144 -9.03 -11.63 -16.64
CA ALA A 144 -9.49 -10.51 -17.46
C ALA A 144 -10.79 -9.94 -16.88
N THR A 145 -10.67 -8.85 -16.14
CA THR A 145 -11.78 -8.19 -15.44
C THR A 145 -12.37 -7.06 -16.28
N ARG A 146 -13.69 -6.97 -16.29
CA ARG A 146 -14.44 -5.94 -17.02
C ARG A 146 -15.61 -5.45 -16.20
N GLN A 147 -15.71 -4.13 -16.10
CA GLN A 147 -16.79 -3.42 -15.44
C GLN A 147 -18.17 -4.05 -15.76
N GLU A 148 -18.91 -4.34 -14.71
CA GLU A 148 -20.26 -4.94 -14.69
C GLU A 148 -20.40 -6.40 -15.14
N ILE A 149 -19.47 -6.96 -15.93
CA ILE A 149 -19.58 -8.34 -16.40
C ILE A 149 -19.12 -9.34 -15.34
N ASP A 150 -18.05 -9.01 -14.64
CA ASP A 150 -17.52 -9.77 -13.50
C ASP A 150 -18.14 -9.36 -12.16
N GLY A 151 -19.25 -8.62 -12.18
CA GLY A 151 -19.94 -8.08 -11.01
C GLY A 151 -19.24 -6.89 -10.33
N ARG A 152 -18.13 -6.37 -10.88
CA ARG A 152 -17.46 -5.18 -10.35
C ARG A 152 -18.13 -3.90 -10.80
N THR A 153 -18.15 -2.90 -9.92
CA THR A 153 -18.68 -1.56 -10.23
C THR A 153 -17.61 -0.58 -10.73
N THR A 154 -16.34 -0.96 -10.65
CA THR A 154 -15.19 -0.19 -11.15
C THR A 154 -14.63 -0.84 -12.41
N ARG A 155 -13.89 -0.06 -13.19
CA ARG A 155 -13.11 -0.57 -14.33
C ARG A 155 -12.08 -1.61 -13.89
N GLY A 156 -11.84 -2.59 -14.75
CA GLY A 156 -10.86 -3.64 -14.56
C GLY A 156 -9.82 -3.69 -15.67
N HIS A 157 -9.09 -4.80 -15.72
CA HIS A 157 -8.00 -5.08 -16.66
C HIS A 157 -8.35 -4.77 -18.11
N VAL A 158 -9.47 -5.30 -18.59
CA VAL A 158 -9.86 -5.19 -19.98
C VAL A 158 -10.27 -3.75 -20.31
N ASP A 159 -10.93 -3.07 -19.38
CA ASP A 159 -11.34 -1.67 -19.57
C ASP A 159 -10.12 -0.75 -19.71
N ASP A 160 -9.07 -1.03 -18.95
CA ASP A 160 -7.90 -0.15 -18.89
C ASP A 160 -6.85 -0.45 -19.94
N TYR A 161 -6.66 -1.72 -20.32
CA TYR A 161 -5.52 -2.14 -21.15
C TYR A 161 -5.92 -2.64 -22.55
N TRP A 162 -7.16 -3.11 -22.76
CA TRP A 162 -7.52 -3.77 -24.02
C TRP A 162 -8.13 -2.83 -25.07
N VAL A 163 -7.51 -2.76 -26.25
CA VAL A 163 -8.05 -2.11 -27.46
C VAL A 163 -8.58 -3.14 -28.45
N GLY A 164 -7.81 -4.20 -28.68
CA GLY A 164 -8.10 -5.25 -29.65
C GLY A 164 -6.84 -6.05 -29.95
N TYR A 165 -6.99 -7.37 -30.11
CA TYR A 165 -5.87 -8.30 -30.28
C TYR A 165 -4.78 -7.81 -31.26
N GLY A 166 -3.53 -7.86 -30.81
CA GLY A 166 -2.35 -7.44 -31.55
C GLY A 166 -2.13 -5.93 -31.57
N SER A 167 -2.97 -5.13 -30.91
CA SER A 167 -2.81 -3.68 -30.80
C SER A 167 -1.55 -3.34 -29.99
N THR A 168 -0.74 -2.45 -30.55
CA THR A 168 0.39 -1.80 -29.88
C THR A 168 0.06 -0.36 -29.47
N ALA A 169 -1.22 0.03 -29.52
CA ALA A 169 -1.66 1.36 -29.13
C ALA A 169 -1.46 1.55 -27.61
N PRO A 170 -1.28 2.80 -27.13
CA PRO A 170 -1.26 3.05 -25.70
C PRO A 170 -2.56 2.60 -25.03
N ASP A 171 -2.45 2.14 -23.79
CA ASP A 171 -3.56 1.59 -23.03
C ASP A 171 -4.77 2.57 -22.96
N PRO A 172 -6.01 2.08 -23.05
CA PRO A 172 -7.23 2.87 -22.91
C PRO A 172 -7.21 3.88 -21.76
N PHE A 173 -6.72 3.52 -20.57
CA PHE A 173 -6.69 4.47 -19.44
C PHE A 173 -5.81 5.69 -19.69
N ILE A 174 -4.70 5.50 -20.41
CA ILE A 174 -3.78 6.57 -20.84
C ILE A 174 -4.47 7.42 -21.91
N THR A 175 -4.99 6.77 -22.95
CA THR A 175 -5.56 7.48 -24.11
C THR A 175 -6.83 8.26 -23.76
N HIS A 176 -7.62 7.79 -22.81
CA HIS A 176 -8.82 8.45 -22.34
C HIS A 176 -8.61 9.33 -21.10
N GLY A 177 -7.40 9.33 -20.51
CA GLY A 177 -7.01 10.20 -19.40
C GLY A 177 -7.80 9.97 -18.11
N TRP A 178 -8.19 8.72 -17.84
CA TRP A 178 -8.87 8.36 -16.60
C TRP A 178 -7.91 7.72 -15.60
N VAL A 179 -8.36 7.55 -14.35
CA VAL A 179 -7.57 6.90 -13.31
C VAL A 179 -7.51 5.41 -13.59
N GLU A 180 -6.29 4.88 -13.74
CA GLU A 180 -6.03 3.44 -13.80
C GLU A 180 -6.62 2.76 -12.57
N HIS A 181 -7.28 1.62 -12.77
CA HIS A 181 -7.78 0.83 -11.66
C HIS A 181 -6.61 0.33 -10.80
N THR A 182 -6.87 0.15 -9.52
CA THR A 182 -5.87 -0.48 -8.65
C THR A 182 -5.65 -1.90 -9.15
N LYS A 183 -4.40 -2.27 -9.44
CA LYS A 183 -4.03 -3.64 -9.83
C LYS A 183 -4.60 -4.59 -8.76
N SER A 184 -5.63 -5.33 -9.16
CA SER A 184 -6.56 -6.00 -8.24
C SER A 184 -6.58 -7.50 -8.54
N GLU A 185 -7.71 -8.17 -8.40
CA GLU A 185 -7.86 -9.64 -8.44
C GLU A 185 -7.65 -10.29 -9.82
N CYS A 186 -6.97 -9.61 -10.74
CA CYS A 186 -6.68 -10.11 -12.08
C CYS A 186 -5.20 -10.48 -12.23
N THR A 187 -4.92 -11.73 -12.55
CA THR A 187 -3.56 -12.21 -12.88
C THR A 187 -2.96 -11.44 -14.05
N GLY A 188 -3.77 -11.03 -15.03
CA GLY A 188 -3.33 -10.22 -16.16
C GLY A 188 -2.71 -8.87 -15.75
N ASP A 189 -3.23 -8.23 -14.69
CA ASP A 189 -2.68 -6.96 -14.18
C ASP A 189 -1.25 -7.13 -13.67
N PHE A 190 -1.03 -8.21 -12.91
CA PHE A 190 0.25 -8.50 -12.27
C PHE A 190 1.25 -9.10 -13.25
N MET A 191 0.82 -9.95 -14.17
CA MET A 191 1.64 -10.54 -15.22
C MET A 191 2.03 -9.53 -16.32
N GLY A 192 1.43 -8.34 -16.30
CA GLY A 192 1.68 -7.32 -17.32
C GLY A 192 1.02 -7.63 -18.66
N THR A 193 0.06 -8.55 -18.69
CA THR A 193 -0.66 -8.94 -19.90
C THR A 193 -1.37 -7.71 -20.49
N ASN A 194 -1.36 -7.56 -21.82
CA ASN A 194 -1.99 -6.45 -22.56
C ASN A 194 -1.45 -5.04 -22.30
N GLN A 195 -0.55 -4.87 -21.34
CA GLN A 195 -0.14 -3.55 -20.87
C GLN A 195 0.95 -2.95 -21.78
N SER A 196 0.57 -1.89 -22.51
CA SER A 196 1.47 -1.16 -23.40
C SER A 196 2.69 -0.58 -22.65
N GLN A 197 2.55 -0.24 -21.37
CA GLN A 197 3.66 0.23 -20.52
C GLN A 197 4.79 -0.80 -20.37
N TYR A 198 4.52 -2.09 -20.57
CA TYR A 198 5.49 -3.17 -20.48
C TYR A 198 5.92 -3.72 -21.85
N ASP A 199 5.68 -2.96 -22.93
CA ASP A 199 5.87 -3.37 -24.33
C ASP A 199 5.05 -4.63 -24.73
N ASN A 200 4.03 -4.98 -23.95
CA ASN A 200 3.10 -6.05 -24.31
C ASN A 200 1.97 -5.47 -25.16
N PHE A 201 1.73 -6.08 -26.31
CA PHE A 201 0.54 -5.81 -27.13
C PHE A 201 -0.65 -6.63 -26.67
N ASP A 202 -1.85 -6.24 -27.09
CA ASP A 202 -3.08 -6.94 -26.71
C ASP A 202 -3.06 -8.43 -27.10
N GLY A 203 -3.28 -9.28 -26.11
CA GLY A 203 -3.23 -10.73 -26.12
C GLY A 203 -1.93 -11.30 -25.55
N SER A 204 -0.91 -10.45 -25.35
CA SER A 204 0.45 -10.92 -25.08
C SER A 204 0.91 -10.80 -23.63
N THR A 205 1.85 -11.65 -23.24
CA THR A 205 2.59 -11.59 -21.98
C THR A 205 4.05 -11.93 -22.23
N THR A 206 4.98 -11.18 -21.63
CA THR A 206 6.42 -11.41 -21.76
C THR A 206 6.94 -12.34 -20.67
N PHE A 207 7.87 -13.23 -21.01
CA PHE A 207 8.64 -14.07 -20.07
C PHE A 207 10.14 -13.94 -20.33
N PHE A 208 10.95 -14.13 -19.29
CA PHE A 208 12.42 -14.13 -19.40
C PHE A 208 13.01 -15.49 -18.99
N LEU A 209 13.92 -16.03 -19.81
CA LEU A 209 14.51 -17.35 -19.59
C LEU A 209 16.01 -17.38 -19.89
N TYR A 210 16.80 -18.02 -19.02
CA TYR A 210 18.21 -18.29 -19.29
C TYR A 210 18.34 -19.29 -20.43
N THR A 211 19.11 -18.94 -21.47
CA THR A 211 19.22 -19.76 -22.67
C THR A 211 20.02 -21.04 -22.45
N ASP A 212 20.74 -21.17 -21.34
CA ASP A 212 21.50 -22.38 -21.00
C ASP A 212 20.60 -23.49 -20.42
N GLY A 213 19.30 -23.22 -20.22
CA GLY A 213 18.33 -24.13 -19.64
C GLY A 213 18.30 -24.12 -18.11
N SER A 214 19.04 -23.23 -17.45
CA SER A 214 18.92 -23.02 -16.00
C SER A 214 17.56 -22.38 -15.66
N PRO A 215 16.97 -22.67 -14.49
CA PRO A 215 15.73 -22.02 -14.05
C PRO A 215 15.96 -20.51 -13.84
N THR A 216 15.04 -19.71 -14.37
CA THR A 216 15.02 -18.25 -14.19
C THR A 216 13.98 -17.91 -13.14
N TYR A 217 14.46 -17.71 -11.91
CA TYR A 217 13.62 -17.37 -10.75
C TYR A 217 13.29 -15.89 -10.74
N ASP A 218 12.00 -15.57 -10.57
CA ASP A 218 11.50 -14.22 -10.23
C ASP A 218 12.24 -13.08 -10.95
N PHE A 219 12.26 -13.07 -12.29
CA PHE A 219 13.11 -12.15 -13.04
C PHE A 219 12.60 -10.70 -12.99
N THR A 220 13.35 -9.80 -12.36
CA THR A 220 12.94 -8.39 -12.14
C THR A 220 13.87 -7.33 -12.74
N LEU A 221 14.88 -7.71 -13.53
CA LEU A 221 15.96 -6.79 -13.96
C LEU A 221 15.45 -5.50 -14.63
N TYR A 222 14.36 -5.60 -15.39
CA TYR A 222 13.79 -4.47 -16.15
C TYR A 222 12.63 -3.78 -15.43
N GLU A 223 12.36 -4.09 -14.17
CA GLU A 223 11.29 -3.41 -13.45
C GLU A 223 11.69 -1.99 -13.04
N PRO A 224 10.76 -1.00 -13.14
CA PRO A 224 9.34 -1.15 -13.45
C PRO A 224 8.98 -1.08 -14.95
N ASP A 225 9.94 -1.03 -15.87
CA ASP A 225 9.68 -0.77 -17.31
C ASP A 225 9.19 -2.01 -18.09
N LYS A 226 9.54 -3.22 -17.66
CA LYS A 226 9.01 -4.48 -18.21
C LYS A 226 8.63 -5.44 -17.09
N ARG A 227 7.59 -6.23 -17.33
CA ARG A 227 7.10 -7.26 -16.39
C ARG A 227 7.38 -8.65 -16.94
N ASP A 228 8.01 -9.49 -16.12
CA ASP A 228 8.08 -10.92 -16.35
C ASP A 228 6.77 -11.58 -15.89
N GLY A 229 6.15 -12.37 -16.78
CA GLY A 229 4.88 -13.04 -16.49
C GLY A 229 5.00 -14.02 -15.32
N CYS A 230 6.15 -14.67 -15.16
CA CYS A 230 6.40 -15.55 -14.01
C CYS A 230 6.48 -14.74 -12.71
N HIS A 231 7.28 -13.67 -12.65
CA HIS A 231 7.30 -12.78 -11.48
C HIS A 231 5.91 -12.19 -11.18
N GLY A 232 5.12 -11.84 -12.20
CA GLY A 232 3.74 -11.40 -12.02
C GLY A 232 2.82 -12.43 -11.36
N MET A 233 3.01 -13.73 -11.63
CA MET A 233 2.29 -14.78 -10.90
C MET A 233 2.62 -14.76 -9.40
N ARG A 234 3.88 -14.53 -9.02
CA ARG A 234 4.27 -14.37 -7.61
C ARG A 234 3.58 -13.16 -6.99
N LEU A 235 3.61 -12.00 -7.65
CA LEU A 235 2.97 -10.79 -7.13
C LEU A 235 1.46 -10.98 -6.95
N PHE A 236 0.80 -11.66 -7.89
CA PHE A 236 -0.61 -12.00 -7.73
C PHE A 236 -0.82 -12.91 -6.50
N LEU A 237 -0.03 -13.97 -6.33
CA LEU A 237 -0.13 -14.86 -5.17
C LEU A 237 0.10 -14.12 -3.85
N GLU A 238 1.10 -13.24 -3.80
CA GLU A 238 1.40 -12.40 -2.64
C GLU A 238 0.29 -11.38 -2.33
N SER A 239 -0.40 -10.88 -3.37
CA SER A 239 -1.60 -10.04 -3.19
C SER A 239 -2.75 -10.78 -2.51
N ARG A 240 -2.77 -12.12 -2.58
CA ARG A 240 -3.74 -13.00 -1.89
C ARG A 240 -3.28 -13.41 -0.49
N GLY A 241 -2.13 -12.90 -0.03
CA GLY A 241 -1.58 -13.19 1.29
C GLY A 241 -0.86 -14.54 1.39
N TYR A 242 -0.54 -15.15 0.26
CA TYR A 242 0.30 -16.35 0.19
C TYR A 242 1.74 -15.99 -0.17
N THR A 243 2.66 -16.96 -0.08
CA THR A 243 4.03 -16.78 -0.57
C THR A 243 4.36 -17.89 -1.57
N ALA A 244 5.29 -17.62 -2.50
CA ALA A 244 5.82 -18.65 -3.38
C ALA A 244 7.09 -19.26 -2.77
N SER A 245 7.06 -20.57 -2.50
CA SER A 245 8.28 -21.31 -2.12
C SER A 245 9.20 -21.57 -3.31
N SER A 246 8.64 -21.53 -4.52
CA SER A 246 9.36 -21.57 -5.78
C SER A 246 8.53 -20.88 -6.86
N ASN A 247 9.18 -20.08 -7.72
CA ASN A 247 8.56 -19.42 -8.85
C ASN A 247 9.60 -19.16 -9.94
N TYR A 248 9.52 -19.88 -11.07
CA TYR A 248 10.49 -19.75 -12.15
C TYR A 248 9.94 -20.17 -13.51
N SER A 249 10.55 -19.63 -14.56
CA SER A 249 10.41 -20.15 -15.93
C SER A 249 11.68 -20.88 -16.35
N GLN A 250 11.55 -21.93 -17.15
CA GLN A 250 12.69 -22.73 -17.59
C GLN A 250 12.45 -23.37 -18.96
N TYR A 251 13.48 -23.37 -19.81
CA TYR A 251 13.48 -24.19 -21.02
C TYR A 251 13.46 -25.68 -20.66
N ILE A 252 12.79 -26.51 -21.46
CA ILE A 252 12.82 -27.96 -21.26
C ILE A 252 14.16 -28.55 -21.73
N LEU A 253 14.54 -29.67 -21.12
CA LEU A 253 15.73 -30.41 -21.53
C LEU A 253 15.62 -30.85 -23.01
N GLY A 254 16.68 -30.60 -23.79
CA GLY A 254 16.77 -30.97 -25.20
C GLY A 254 16.23 -29.94 -26.19
N TYR A 255 15.46 -28.93 -25.73
CA TYR A 255 15.02 -27.84 -26.60
C TYR A 255 16.22 -26.98 -27.06
N SER A 256 16.30 -26.67 -28.35
CA SER A 256 17.46 -25.97 -28.96
C SER A 256 18.83 -26.55 -28.57
N SER A 257 18.91 -27.88 -28.41
CA SER A 257 20.11 -28.61 -27.95
C SER A 257 20.56 -28.30 -26.51
N ASN A 258 19.68 -27.74 -25.68
CA ASN A 258 19.96 -27.50 -24.27
C ASN A 258 20.28 -28.81 -23.53
N ILE A 259 21.43 -28.83 -22.87
CA ILE A 259 21.89 -29.96 -22.04
C ILE A 259 21.41 -29.87 -20.58
N ARG A 260 20.78 -28.74 -20.21
CA ARG A 260 20.04 -28.53 -18.97
C ARG A 260 18.60 -28.18 -19.34
N GLY A 261 17.69 -28.26 -18.38
CA GLY A 261 16.31 -27.85 -18.57
C GLY A 261 15.37 -28.67 -17.72
N PHE A 262 14.11 -28.23 -17.67
CA PHE A 262 13.05 -28.93 -16.98
C PHE A 262 12.72 -30.23 -17.71
N THR A 263 12.69 -31.35 -16.99
CA THR A 263 12.52 -32.69 -17.58
C THR A 263 11.07 -33.17 -17.45
N PHE A 264 10.72 -34.21 -18.19
CA PHE A 264 9.44 -34.89 -18.02
C PHE A 264 9.30 -35.49 -16.61
N GLU A 265 10.42 -35.92 -16.00
CA GLU A 265 10.40 -36.45 -14.64
C GLU A 265 10.15 -35.34 -13.60
N ASP A 266 10.71 -34.14 -13.80
CA ASP A 266 10.40 -32.97 -12.97
C ASP A 266 8.91 -32.60 -13.08
N TYR A 267 8.36 -32.62 -14.30
CA TYR A 267 6.92 -32.40 -14.53
C TYR A 267 6.07 -33.41 -13.77
N LYS A 268 6.40 -34.70 -13.83
CA LYS A 268 5.68 -35.72 -13.07
C LYS A 268 5.75 -35.48 -11.57
N GLN A 269 6.90 -35.05 -11.04
CA GLN A 269 7.05 -34.72 -9.62
C GLN A 269 6.15 -33.57 -9.21
N GLU A 270 5.97 -32.55 -10.06
CA GLU A 270 5.00 -31.46 -9.83
C GLU A 270 3.57 -32.01 -9.76
N ILE A 271 3.13 -32.76 -10.79
CA ILE A 271 1.79 -33.36 -10.82
C ILE A 271 1.56 -34.32 -9.65
N ASP A 272 2.54 -35.15 -9.30
CA ASP A 272 2.42 -36.11 -8.20
C ASP A 272 2.32 -35.43 -6.84
N ALA A 273 2.92 -34.25 -6.72
CA ALA A 273 2.83 -33.41 -5.54
C ALA A 273 1.64 -32.43 -5.57
N GLY A 274 0.71 -32.60 -6.52
CA GLY A 274 -0.52 -31.82 -6.56
C GLY A 274 -0.36 -30.43 -7.14
N ARG A 275 0.59 -30.21 -8.07
CA ARG A 275 0.90 -28.88 -8.61
C ARG A 275 0.78 -28.86 -10.13
N PRO A 276 -0.17 -28.10 -10.70
CA PRO A 276 -0.24 -27.92 -12.15
C PRO A 276 0.92 -27.06 -12.63
N VAL A 277 1.33 -27.26 -13.88
CA VAL A 277 2.48 -26.55 -14.48
C VAL A 277 1.99 -25.77 -15.70
N MET A 278 2.39 -24.51 -15.83
CA MET A 278 2.13 -23.77 -17.06
C MET A 278 3.05 -24.31 -18.16
N ILE A 279 2.44 -24.79 -19.23
CA ILE A 279 3.10 -25.37 -20.39
C ILE A 279 3.24 -24.30 -21.47
N GLN A 280 4.47 -24.10 -21.95
CA GLN A 280 4.79 -23.12 -22.97
C GLN A 280 5.08 -23.79 -24.31
N VAL A 281 4.21 -23.56 -25.29
CA VAL A 281 4.44 -23.94 -26.69
C VAL A 281 4.65 -22.69 -27.54
N ALA A 282 5.17 -22.84 -28.75
CA ALA A 282 5.50 -21.69 -29.60
C ALA A 282 4.26 -20.81 -29.84
N GLY A 283 4.22 -19.65 -29.17
CA GLY A 283 3.15 -18.66 -29.31
C GLY A 283 1.94 -18.83 -28.41
N HIS A 284 1.94 -19.81 -27.49
CA HIS A 284 0.76 -20.15 -26.69
C HIS A 284 1.09 -20.76 -25.32
N SER A 285 0.24 -20.47 -24.33
CA SER A 285 0.33 -20.98 -22.95
C SER A 285 -0.87 -21.85 -22.60
N MET A 286 -0.63 -22.96 -21.92
CA MET A 286 -1.64 -23.94 -21.49
C MET A 286 -1.33 -24.43 -20.07
N VAL A 287 -2.21 -25.25 -19.48
CA VAL A 287 -1.96 -25.87 -18.18
C VAL A 287 -1.78 -27.38 -18.33
N GLY A 288 -0.63 -27.87 -17.90
CA GLY A 288 -0.37 -29.29 -17.69
C GLY A 288 -0.90 -29.72 -16.33
N TYR A 289 -1.78 -30.72 -16.33
CA TYR A 289 -2.43 -31.22 -15.12
C TYR A 289 -2.31 -32.74 -14.95
N GLY A 290 -1.64 -33.42 -15.87
CA GLY A 290 -1.47 -34.87 -15.80
C GLY A 290 -0.46 -35.42 -16.77
N TYR A 291 -0.17 -36.71 -16.67
CA TYR A 291 0.81 -37.40 -17.51
C TYR A 291 0.46 -38.87 -17.76
N ASN A 292 1.09 -39.42 -18.81
CA ASN A 292 1.21 -40.86 -19.03
C ASN A 292 2.63 -41.22 -19.48
N ASP A 293 3.33 -42.00 -18.67
CA ASP A 293 4.75 -42.35 -18.82
C ASP A 293 5.04 -43.20 -20.05
N THR A 294 4.11 -44.08 -20.43
CA THR A 294 4.35 -45.04 -21.52
C THR A 294 4.54 -44.33 -22.86
N GLY A 295 3.89 -43.18 -23.05
CA GLY A 295 4.02 -42.34 -24.23
C GLY A 295 4.74 -41.01 -23.98
N THR A 296 5.29 -40.79 -22.77
CA THR A 296 5.75 -39.48 -22.30
C THR A 296 4.75 -38.37 -22.59
N LEU A 297 3.46 -38.66 -22.40
CA LEU A 297 2.38 -37.73 -22.70
C LEU A 297 2.14 -36.80 -21.53
N VAL A 298 1.79 -35.56 -21.84
CA VAL A 298 1.20 -34.60 -20.89
C VAL A 298 -0.25 -34.36 -21.24
N TYR A 299 -1.09 -34.33 -20.20
CA TYR A 299 -2.49 -33.98 -20.28
C TYR A 299 -2.66 -32.49 -19.99
N LEU A 300 -3.41 -31.82 -20.87
CA LEU A 300 -3.47 -30.37 -20.97
C LEU A 300 -4.91 -29.87 -20.86
N HIS A 301 -5.09 -28.78 -20.12
CA HIS A 301 -6.17 -27.84 -20.39
C HIS A 301 -5.62 -26.76 -21.30
N ASP A 302 -6.19 -26.72 -22.50
CA ASP A 302 -5.93 -25.64 -23.45
C ASP A 302 -6.70 -24.39 -23.00
N THR A 303 -6.15 -23.21 -23.25
CA THR A 303 -6.83 -21.93 -22.99
C THR A 303 -7.78 -21.55 -24.13
N TRP A 304 -8.16 -22.48 -25.01
CA TRP A 304 -9.06 -22.25 -26.15
C TRP A 304 -10.40 -22.98 -26.05
N ASP A 305 -10.52 -24.00 -25.21
CA ASP A 305 -11.79 -24.71 -24.96
C ASP A 305 -11.77 -25.45 -23.60
N TYR A 306 -12.87 -26.13 -23.27
CA TYR A 306 -13.03 -26.87 -22.00
C TYR A 306 -12.65 -28.35 -22.09
N LYS A 307 -12.11 -28.81 -23.21
CA LYS A 307 -11.86 -30.23 -23.44
C LYS A 307 -10.49 -30.62 -22.88
N PRO A 308 -10.32 -31.89 -22.49
CA PRO A 308 -9.00 -32.41 -22.21
C PRO A 308 -8.21 -32.57 -23.51
N HIS A 309 -6.94 -32.21 -23.50
CA HIS A 309 -6.01 -32.39 -24.61
C HIS A 309 -4.76 -33.13 -24.17
N GLU A 310 -3.94 -33.55 -25.13
CA GLU A 310 -2.66 -34.21 -24.85
C GLU A 310 -1.60 -33.85 -25.89
N MET A 311 -0.32 -33.93 -25.49
CA MET A 311 0.81 -33.93 -26.40
C MET A 311 1.95 -34.77 -25.84
N THR A 312 2.89 -35.20 -26.68
CA THR A 312 4.15 -35.76 -26.22
C THR A 312 5.03 -34.67 -25.60
N TRP A 313 5.66 -34.94 -24.45
CA TRP A 313 6.61 -34.03 -23.82
C TRP A 313 7.74 -33.65 -24.78
N GLY A 314 7.93 -32.34 -24.95
CA GLY A 314 8.93 -31.79 -25.89
C GLY A 314 8.56 -32.00 -27.36
N GLY A 315 7.37 -32.50 -27.66
CA GLY A 315 6.81 -32.61 -28.99
C GLY A 315 6.13 -31.32 -29.46
N ASN A 316 5.22 -31.48 -30.42
CA ASN A 316 4.43 -30.38 -30.98
C ASN A 316 2.96 -30.54 -30.59
N TYR A 317 2.32 -29.44 -30.25
CA TYR A 317 0.87 -29.33 -30.06
C TYR A 317 0.27 -28.55 -31.22
N GLU A 318 -0.46 -29.22 -32.11
CA GLU A 318 -1.05 -28.60 -33.32
C GLU A 318 -0.03 -27.75 -34.14
N GLY A 319 1.22 -28.22 -34.20
CA GLY A 319 2.33 -27.55 -34.90
C GLY A 319 3.08 -26.49 -34.08
N MET A 320 2.68 -26.26 -32.82
CA MET A 320 3.40 -25.39 -31.87
C MET A 320 4.36 -26.24 -31.03
N GLN A 321 5.66 -25.98 -31.17
CA GLN A 321 6.71 -26.72 -30.46
C GLN A 321 6.68 -26.42 -28.96
N HIS A 322 6.68 -27.44 -28.10
CA HIS A 322 6.88 -27.29 -26.66
C HIS A 322 8.33 -26.87 -26.37
N TRP A 323 8.52 -25.75 -25.70
CA TRP A 323 9.84 -25.17 -25.48
C TRP A 323 10.17 -24.94 -24.00
N GLY A 324 9.18 -24.70 -23.14
CA GLY A 324 9.45 -24.36 -21.75
C GLY A 324 8.26 -24.58 -20.83
N VAL A 325 8.49 -24.27 -19.56
CA VAL A 325 7.47 -24.29 -18.52
C VAL A 325 7.59 -23.05 -17.64
N THR A 326 6.50 -22.71 -16.96
CA THR A 326 6.51 -21.82 -15.79
C THR A 326 5.93 -22.58 -14.60
N VAL A 327 6.69 -22.61 -13.50
CA VAL A 327 6.36 -23.36 -12.28
C VAL A 327 6.15 -22.37 -11.15
N LEU A 328 5.01 -22.48 -10.46
CA LEU A 328 4.70 -21.75 -9.24
C LEU A 328 4.30 -22.75 -8.15
N VAL A 329 5.04 -22.74 -7.05
CA VAL A 329 4.77 -23.56 -5.87
C VAL A 329 4.33 -22.64 -4.74
N PRO A 330 3.01 -22.50 -4.51
CA PRO A 330 2.53 -21.74 -3.37
C PRO A 330 2.96 -22.46 -2.09
N SER A 331 3.67 -21.74 -1.24
CA SER A 331 3.76 -22.13 0.16
C SER A 331 2.39 -21.87 0.76
N THR A 332 1.89 -22.78 1.60
CA THR A 332 0.90 -22.36 2.60
C THR A 332 1.50 -21.13 3.26
N ALA A 333 0.74 -20.03 3.38
CA ALA A 333 1.18 -18.91 4.19
C ALA A 333 1.78 -19.51 5.47
N PRO A 334 2.95 -19.04 5.96
CA PRO A 334 3.30 -19.39 7.32
C PRO A 334 2.04 -19.15 8.15
N PRO A 335 1.57 -20.06 9.02
CA PRO A 335 0.60 -19.69 10.04
C PRO A 335 1.31 -18.63 10.88
N GLY A 336 1.12 -17.40 10.43
CA GLY A 336 1.99 -16.28 10.66
C GLY A 336 1.03 -15.21 11.05
N THR A 337 0.78 -15.15 12.34
CA THR A 337 -0.03 -14.09 12.87
C THR A 337 0.79 -12.81 12.83
N SER A 338 0.21 -11.74 12.33
CA SER A 338 0.83 -10.41 12.34
C SER A 338 0.19 -9.56 13.43
N THR A 339 1.00 -8.69 14.02
CA THR A 339 0.58 -7.82 15.12
C THR A 339 0.08 -6.49 14.58
N LEU A 340 -1.19 -6.19 14.83
CA LEU A 340 -1.74 -4.86 14.64
C LEU A 340 -1.68 -4.10 15.96
N ARG A 341 -0.92 -2.99 15.99
CA ARG A 341 -0.80 -2.12 17.16
C ARG A 341 -1.59 -0.82 16.93
N VAL A 342 -2.42 -0.47 17.89
CA VAL A 342 -3.10 0.83 17.97
C VAL A 342 -2.40 1.73 18.98
N THR A 343 -2.23 3.00 18.64
CA THR A 343 -1.79 4.05 19.56
C THR A 343 -2.92 5.07 19.67
N ILE A 344 -3.21 5.51 20.90
CA ILE A 344 -4.12 6.62 21.16
C ILE A 344 -3.30 7.87 21.41
N SER A 345 -3.62 8.95 20.71
CA SER A 345 -2.93 10.24 20.81
C SER A 345 -3.90 11.41 20.93
N GLY A 346 -3.34 12.60 21.20
CA GLY A 346 -4.10 13.83 21.41
C GLY A 346 -4.32 14.13 22.91
N ASN A 347 -5.20 15.10 23.19
CA ASN A 347 -5.53 15.54 24.54
C ASN A 347 -6.93 15.11 24.99
N GLY A 348 -7.60 14.30 24.17
CA GLY A 348 -8.89 13.69 24.44
C GLY A 348 -8.79 12.27 24.98
N VAL A 349 -9.95 11.68 25.30
CA VAL A 349 -10.08 10.30 25.78
C VAL A 349 -11.07 9.56 24.89
N GLY A 350 -10.79 8.29 24.64
CA GLY A 350 -11.64 7.37 23.89
C GLY A 350 -11.00 5.99 23.84
N THR A 351 -11.70 5.05 23.23
CA THR A 351 -11.26 3.67 23.03
C THR A 351 -11.28 3.31 21.55
N VAL A 352 -10.53 2.27 21.19
CA VAL A 352 -10.57 1.66 19.85
C VAL A 352 -10.81 0.17 20.00
N ILE A 353 -11.84 -0.34 19.35
CA ILE A 353 -12.16 -1.78 19.32
C ILE A 353 -11.97 -2.35 17.91
N SER A 354 -11.77 -3.66 17.78
CA SER A 354 -11.64 -4.35 16.48
C SER A 354 -12.73 -5.38 16.21
N SER A 355 -13.00 -5.62 14.92
CA SER A 355 -13.73 -6.78 14.40
C SER A 355 -12.92 -7.42 13.26
N PRO A 356 -12.49 -8.70 13.35
CA PRO A 356 -12.67 -9.63 14.48
C PRO A 356 -12.11 -9.10 15.81
N SER A 357 -12.65 -9.60 16.93
CA SER A 357 -12.22 -9.16 18.27
C SER A 357 -10.75 -9.52 18.51
N GLY A 358 -9.98 -8.56 19.01
CA GLY A 358 -8.55 -8.76 19.29
C GLY A 358 -7.87 -7.51 19.83
N ILE A 359 -8.45 -6.34 19.60
CA ILE A 359 -8.00 -5.05 20.15
C ILE A 359 -9.16 -4.42 20.93
N ASP A 360 -8.88 -3.98 22.14
CA ASP A 360 -9.73 -3.10 22.95
C ASP A 360 -8.82 -2.10 23.67
N CYS A 361 -8.52 -1.03 22.95
CA CYS A 361 -7.52 -0.03 23.30
C CYS A 361 -8.09 0.93 24.37
N GLY A 362 -8.20 0.35 25.55
CA GLY A 362 -8.53 0.86 26.87
C GLY A 362 -7.92 -0.06 27.94
N THR A 363 -7.69 -1.34 27.58
CA THR A 363 -6.88 -2.32 28.33
C THR A 363 -5.74 -2.95 27.50
N ASP A 364 -5.96 -3.24 26.21
CA ASP A 364 -4.96 -3.81 25.31
C ASP A 364 -5.02 -3.16 23.93
N CYS A 365 -3.89 -2.59 23.51
CA CYS A 365 -3.77 -1.81 22.29
C CYS A 365 -3.01 -2.57 21.19
N SER A 366 -2.86 -3.88 21.31
CA SER A 366 -2.30 -4.73 20.27
C SER A 366 -3.12 -6.00 20.11
N GLY A 367 -3.31 -6.43 18.87
CA GLY A 367 -3.98 -7.67 18.53
C GLY A 367 -3.14 -8.46 17.55
N VAL A 368 -3.18 -9.78 17.69
CA VAL A 368 -2.48 -10.73 16.84
C VAL A 368 -3.54 -11.37 15.94
N PHE A 369 -3.43 -11.14 14.64
CA PHE A 369 -4.42 -11.59 13.65
C PHE A 369 -3.74 -12.48 12.63
N GLU A 370 -4.50 -13.43 12.07
CA GLU A 370 -4.01 -14.23 10.95
C GLU A 370 -3.69 -13.31 9.76
N HIS A 371 -2.63 -13.63 9.03
CA HIS A 371 -2.27 -12.91 7.81
C HIS A 371 -3.46 -12.86 6.84
N GLY A 372 -3.69 -11.73 6.18
CA GLY A 372 -4.83 -11.52 5.27
C GLY A 372 -6.15 -11.19 5.97
N THR A 373 -6.21 -11.23 7.31
CA THR A 373 -7.44 -10.88 8.04
C THR A 373 -7.82 -9.43 7.77
N LEU A 374 -9.06 -9.23 7.32
CA LEU A 374 -9.68 -7.92 7.22
C LEU A 374 -10.19 -7.50 8.62
N VAL A 375 -9.47 -6.56 9.25
CA VAL A 375 -9.79 -6.02 10.57
C VAL A 375 -10.44 -4.65 10.42
N THR A 376 -11.65 -4.49 10.97
CA THR A 376 -12.31 -3.19 11.13
C THR A 376 -12.02 -2.64 12.51
N LEU A 377 -11.32 -1.51 12.61
CA LEU A 377 -11.13 -0.74 13.83
C LEU A 377 -12.24 0.31 13.96
N THR A 378 -12.84 0.41 15.14
CA THR A 378 -13.87 1.42 15.46
C THR A 378 -13.38 2.28 16.60
N ALA A 379 -13.19 3.57 16.34
CA ALA A 379 -12.89 4.58 17.36
C ALA A 379 -14.18 5.06 18.06
N GLN A 380 -14.19 4.97 19.39
CA GLN A 380 -15.29 5.39 20.25
C GLN A 380 -14.79 6.49 21.20
N PRO A 381 -15.07 7.77 20.92
CA PRO A 381 -14.72 8.83 21.84
C PRO A 381 -15.56 8.73 23.11
N ASP A 382 -14.92 8.97 24.27
CA ASP A 382 -15.64 9.09 25.53
C ASP A 382 -16.57 10.31 25.51
N ALA A 383 -17.52 10.35 26.45
CA ALA A 383 -18.38 11.53 26.63
C ALA A 383 -17.54 12.80 26.75
N HIS A 384 -17.94 13.84 26.01
CA HIS A 384 -17.29 15.16 25.94
C HIS A 384 -15.97 15.22 25.16
N TYR A 385 -15.54 14.13 24.50
CA TYR A 385 -14.37 14.11 23.62
C TYR A 385 -14.76 13.86 22.16
N LEU A 386 -13.79 14.03 21.26
CA LEU A 386 -13.98 13.88 19.82
C LEU A 386 -12.89 13.00 19.24
N PHE A 387 -13.28 12.09 18.35
CA PHE A 387 -12.34 11.45 17.43
C PHE A 387 -12.04 12.41 16.28
N THR A 388 -10.75 12.73 16.05
CA THR A 388 -10.33 13.70 15.02
C THR A 388 -9.66 13.06 13.81
N GLY A 389 -9.25 11.79 13.89
CA GLY A 389 -8.83 11.02 12.73
C GLY A 389 -7.79 9.93 13.01
N TRP A 390 -7.53 9.17 11.95
CA TRP A 390 -6.55 8.09 11.89
C TRP A 390 -5.25 8.52 11.20
N SER A 391 -4.14 7.89 11.59
CA SER A 391 -2.87 7.90 10.84
C SER A 391 -2.15 6.54 10.95
N GLY A 392 -1.10 6.33 10.14
CA GLY A 392 -0.38 5.06 10.05
C GLY A 392 -0.97 4.17 8.95
N ALA A 393 -1.27 2.91 9.27
CA ALA A 393 -1.95 1.98 8.35
C ALA A 393 -3.42 2.37 8.06
N CYS A 394 -3.97 3.33 8.81
CA CYS A 394 -5.26 3.97 8.56
C CYS A 394 -5.10 5.46 8.22
N ALA A 395 -6.08 6.04 7.56
CA ALA A 395 -6.16 7.48 7.31
C ALA A 395 -7.60 8.00 7.29
N GLY A 396 -7.76 9.30 7.50
CA GLY A 396 -9.05 10.00 7.40
C GLY A 396 -9.77 10.18 8.74
N THR A 397 -10.98 10.72 8.69
CA THR A 397 -11.76 11.12 9.88
C THR A 397 -12.99 10.24 10.12
N ASN A 398 -13.18 9.17 9.35
CA ASN A 398 -14.23 8.18 9.61
C ASN A 398 -13.88 7.42 10.89
N PRO A 399 -14.76 7.33 11.90
CA PRO A 399 -14.51 6.54 13.11
C PRO A 399 -14.29 5.04 12.83
N GLU A 400 -14.70 4.53 11.68
CA GLU A 400 -14.36 3.18 11.22
C GLU A 400 -13.18 3.20 10.24
N CYS A 401 -12.21 2.31 10.45
CA CYS A 401 -11.11 2.05 9.53
C CYS A 401 -10.99 0.55 9.25
N VAL A 402 -10.92 0.17 7.98
CA VAL A 402 -10.75 -1.21 7.54
C VAL A 402 -9.32 -1.42 7.06
N ILE A 403 -8.65 -2.46 7.58
CA ILE A 403 -7.25 -2.79 7.28
C ILE A 403 -7.16 -4.28 6.95
N ILE A 404 -6.32 -4.64 5.98
CA ILE A 404 -5.91 -6.03 5.75
C ILE A 404 -4.57 -6.25 6.45
N VAL A 405 -4.53 -7.16 7.42
CA VAL A 405 -3.34 -7.43 8.24
C VAL A 405 -2.41 -8.39 7.51
N ASN A 406 -1.48 -7.86 6.73
CA ASN A 406 -0.50 -8.63 5.95
C ASN A 406 0.93 -8.56 6.50
N GLU A 407 1.16 -7.75 7.53
CA GLU A 407 2.44 -7.62 8.23
C GLU A 407 2.19 -6.97 9.58
N ASP A 408 3.23 -6.84 10.42
CA ASP A 408 3.14 -6.04 11.62
C ASP A 408 2.84 -4.58 11.26
N GLN A 409 1.69 -4.09 11.69
CA GLN A 409 1.19 -2.77 11.30
C GLN A 409 0.90 -1.91 12.53
N ALA A 410 1.03 -0.59 12.36
CA ALA A 410 0.76 0.39 13.40
C ALA A 410 -0.28 1.42 12.93
N VAL A 411 -1.27 1.65 13.77
CA VAL A 411 -2.36 2.62 13.58
C VAL A 411 -2.36 3.60 14.74
N ASN A 412 -2.62 4.86 14.46
CA ASN A 412 -2.79 5.89 15.47
C ASN A 412 -4.18 6.51 15.37
N ALA A 413 -4.96 6.40 16.45
CA ALA A 413 -6.22 7.12 16.66
C ALA A 413 -5.94 8.43 17.40
N THR A 414 -6.46 9.54 16.90
CA THR A 414 -6.35 10.83 17.59
C THR A 414 -7.70 11.20 18.21
N PHE A 415 -7.70 11.41 19.53
CA PHE A 415 -8.83 11.95 20.27
C PHE A 415 -8.46 13.32 20.82
N GLU A 416 -9.34 14.31 20.65
CA GLU A 416 -9.13 15.66 21.12
C GLU A 416 -10.30 16.17 21.95
N LYS A 417 -10.03 17.17 22.79
CA LYS A 417 -11.08 17.98 23.39
C LYS A 417 -11.76 18.85 22.32
N PRO A 418 -13.07 19.11 22.45
CA PRO A 418 -13.75 20.12 21.66
C PRO A 418 -13.08 21.49 21.76
N LEU A 419 -12.53 21.83 22.93
CA LEU A 419 -11.82 23.08 23.16
C LEU A 419 -10.37 22.85 23.62
N SER A 420 -9.40 23.43 22.90
CA SER A 420 -7.97 23.22 23.17
C SER A 420 -7.47 23.84 24.48
N VAL A 421 -8.10 24.93 24.94
CA VAL A 421 -7.77 25.64 26.18
C VAL A 421 -9.04 26.16 26.84
N ASN A 422 -9.21 25.90 28.13
CA ASN A 422 -10.40 26.26 28.89
C ASN A 422 -10.20 27.49 29.80
N GLU A 423 -9.05 28.14 29.75
CA GLU A 423 -8.78 29.37 30.50
C GLU A 423 -7.87 30.34 29.75
N GLY A 424 -8.00 31.64 30.02
CA GLY A 424 -7.16 32.64 29.35
C GLY A 424 -7.54 34.11 29.58
N SER A 425 -6.93 34.98 28.78
CA SER A 425 -7.07 36.44 28.84
C SER A 425 -7.16 37.02 27.43
N ILE A 426 -7.10 38.34 27.28
CA ILE A 426 -7.08 38.99 25.96
C ILE A 426 -5.89 38.46 25.17
N GLY A 427 -6.14 37.96 23.97
CA GLY A 427 -5.14 37.41 23.08
C GLY A 427 -5.01 35.90 23.14
N THR A 428 -5.69 35.22 24.07
CA THR A 428 -5.74 33.75 24.08
C THR A 428 -6.33 33.25 22.77
N VAL A 429 -5.70 32.23 22.21
CA VAL A 429 -6.15 31.55 20.99
C VAL A 429 -6.83 30.25 21.39
N LEU A 430 -8.09 30.09 20.98
CA LEU A 430 -8.86 28.86 21.12
C LEU A 430 -8.81 28.11 19.80
N THR A 431 -8.47 26.83 19.85
CA THR A 431 -8.81 25.88 18.78
C THR A 431 -10.05 25.13 19.21
N ILE A 432 -11.05 25.12 18.35
CA ILE A 432 -12.29 24.36 18.51
C ILE A 432 -12.30 23.26 17.45
N ASN A 433 -12.38 22.01 17.91
CA ASN A 433 -12.48 20.83 17.05
C ASN A 433 -13.92 20.33 17.02
N GLY A 434 -14.34 19.75 15.90
CA GLY A 434 -15.69 19.20 15.73
C GLY A 434 -15.94 18.82 14.28
N THR A 435 -17.22 18.72 13.90
CA THR A 435 -17.65 18.45 12.52
C THR A 435 -18.89 19.28 12.18
N GLY A 436 -19.14 19.48 10.89
CA GLY A 436 -20.33 20.17 10.41
C GLY A 436 -20.36 21.68 10.74
N PHE A 437 -19.20 22.31 10.85
CA PHE A 437 -19.10 23.77 10.96
C PHE A 437 -19.39 24.47 9.62
N GLY A 438 -19.34 23.73 8.51
CA GLY A 438 -19.49 24.21 7.16
C GLY A 438 -18.28 24.98 6.66
N THR A 439 -18.20 25.18 5.34
CA THR A 439 -17.14 25.97 4.70
C THR A 439 -17.37 27.48 4.78
N ARG A 440 -18.59 27.92 5.12
CA ARG A 440 -18.93 29.33 5.33
C ARG A 440 -18.68 29.72 6.78
N LYS A 441 -17.75 30.65 6.97
CA LYS A 441 -17.38 31.19 8.27
C LYS A 441 -18.60 31.70 9.06
N GLY A 442 -18.79 31.16 10.26
CA GLY A 442 -19.75 31.62 11.27
C GLY A 442 -19.14 32.54 12.33
N LYS A 443 -19.64 32.42 13.57
CA LYS A 443 -19.12 33.13 14.75
C LYS A 443 -18.75 32.13 15.84
N VAL A 444 -17.75 32.48 16.65
CA VAL A 444 -17.50 31.83 17.94
C VAL A 444 -17.79 32.85 19.03
N LEU A 445 -18.59 32.45 20.02
CA LEU A 445 -18.96 33.27 21.17
C LEU A 445 -18.37 32.67 22.44
N ALA A 446 -17.71 33.48 23.27
CA ALA A 446 -17.32 33.13 24.63
C ALA A 446 -18.11 34.01 25.59
N GLY A 447 -19.02 33.42 26.38
CA GLY A 447 -19.93 34.18 27.24
C GLY A 447 -20.79 35.18 26.47
N GLY A 448 -21.19 34.84 25.24
CA GLY A 448 -21.95 35.72 24.34
C GLY A 448 -21.12 36.77 23.60
N ILE A 449 -19.82 36.90 23.87
CA ILE A 449 -18.94 37.86 23.21
C ILE A 449 -18.20 37.19 22.04
N ALA A 450 -18.26 37.81 20.87
CA ALA A 450 -17.63 37.28 19.67
C ALA A 450 -16.09 37.28 19.74
N ALA A 451 -15.49 36.11 19.50
CA ALA A 451 -14.07 35.95 19.27
C ALA A 451 -13.69 36.36 17.83
N LYS A 452 -12.44 36.75 17.62
CA LYS A 452 -11.91 37.11 16.30
C LYS A 452 -11.42 35.86 15.59
N ILE A 453 -11.83 35.64 14.34
CA ILE A 453 -11.40 34.51 13.50
C ILE A 453 -10.72 35.11 12.27
N ALA A 454 -9.46 34.75 11.97
CA ALA A 454 -8.79 35.26 10.78
C ALA A 454 -9.28 34.55 9.50
N LYS A 455 -8.77 34.97 8.35
CA LYS A 455 -9.04 34.28 7.08
C LYS A 455 -8.26 32.96 7.07
N GLY A 456 -8.91 31.86 6.74
CA GLY A 456 -8.29 30.52 6.73
C GLY A 456 -8.43 29.75 8.05
N ASP A 457 -8.78 30.42 9.15
CA ASP A 457 -8.93 29.80 10.47
C ASP A 457 -10.30 29.13 10.70
N TRP A 458 -11.09 28.92 9.64
CA TRP A 458 -12.39 28.26 9.71
C TRP A 458 -12.45 27.17 8.65
N THR A 459 -12.66 25.94 9.11
CA THR A 459 -12.90 24.76 8.27
C THR A 459 -14.13 24.04 8.80
N ASP A 460 -14.58 22.99 8.10
CA ASP A 460 -15.71 22.19 8.56
C ASP A 460 -15.42 21.45 9.87
N THR A 461 -14.15 21.14 10.15
CA THR A 461 -13.74 20.30 11.27
C THR A 461 -12.93 21.01 12.35
N ARG A 462 -12.44 22.22 12.06
CA ARG A 462 -11.58 22.98 12.98
C ARG A 462 -11.74 24.49 12.82
N ILE A 463 -11.83 25.18 13.95
CA ILE A 463 -11.89 26.64 14.02
C ILE A 463 -10.80 27.16 14.95
N THR A 464 -9.99 28.10 14.49
CA THR A 464 -9.04 28.84 15.32
C THR A 464 -9.57 30.26 15.55
N CYS A 465 -9.61 30.72 16.79
CA CYS A 465 -10.11 32.06 17.11
C CYS A 465 -9.34 32.71 18.26
N THR A 466 -9.32 34.04 18.31
CA THR A 466 -8.64 34.82 19.34
C THR A 466 -9.64 35.60 20.19
N ILE A 467 -9.51 35.49 21.51
CA ILE A 467 -10.26 36.31 22.47
C ILE A 467 -9.74 37.75 22.42
N THR A 468 -10.45 38.65 21.74
CA THR A 468 -10.06 40.08 21.65
C THR A 468 -10.74 40.96 22.70
N LYS A 469 -11.89 40.49 23.20
CA LYS A 469 -12.68 41.07 24.29
C LYS A 469 -13.27 39.88 25.08
N PRO A 470 -12.76 39.58 26.28
CA PRO A 470 -13.29 38.51 27.11
C PRO A 470 -14.59 38.94 27.80
N PRO A 471 -15.47 37.98 28.14
CA PRO A 471 -16.59 38.24 29.05
C PRO A 471 -16.10 38.62 30.45
N LEU A 472 -16.93 39.32 31.22
CA LEU A 472 -16.63 39.79 32.57
C LEU A 472 -17.81 39.48 33.51
N PRO A 473 -17.55 39.26 34.81
CA PRO A 473 -16.27 39.44 35.52
C PRO A 473 -15.22 38.33 35.28
N ALA A 474 -13.97 38.62 35.64
CA ALA A 474 -12.88 37.63 35.63
C ALA A 474 -13.06 36.57 36.73
N GLU A 475 -12.32 35.47 36.62
CA GLU A 475 -12.40 34.23 37.43
C GLU A 475 -13.74 33.50 37.34
N MET A 476 -14.53 33.76 36.30
CA MET A 476 -15.75 33.02 36.00
C MET A 476 -15.60 32.18 34.72
N ALA A 477 -16.22 31.01 34.73
CA ALA A 477 -16.35 30.13 33.58
C ALA A 477 -17.55 30.55 32.73
N TYR A 478 -17.34 30.66 31.41
CA TYR A 478 -18.36 31.07 30.46
C TYR A 478 -18.59 29.99 29.40
N PRO A 479 -19.83 29.77 28.94
CA PRO A 479 -20.08 28.85 27.86
C PRO A 479 -19.42 29.35 26.57
N VAL A 480 -18.86 28.41 25.81
CA VAL A 480 -18.39 28.66 24.44
C VAL A 480 -19.43 28.13 23.47
N ALA A 481 -19.72 28.89 22.41
CA ALA A 481 -20.67 28.49 21.39
C ALA A 481 -20.14 28.77 19.98
N VAL A 482 -20.42 27.85 19.06
CA VAL A 482 -20.23 28.04 17.62
C VAL A 482 -21.59 28.36 17.00
N VAL A 483 -21.64 29.44 16.22
CA VAL A 483 -22.85 29.90 15.54
C VAL A 483 -22.66 29.74 14.04
N VAL A 484 -23.46 28.86 13.43
CA VAL A 484 -23.47 28.59 11.99
C VAL A 484 -24.90 28.79 11.49
N ASN A 485 -25.08 29.55 10.40
CA ASN A 485 -26.41 29.83 9.83
C ASN A 485 -27.43 30.34 10.85
N ASN A 486 -27.00 31.20 11.79
CA ASN A 486 -27.79 31.72 12.92
C ASN A 486 -28.26 30.68 13.95
N VAL A 487 -27.80 29.44 13.87
CA VAL A 487 -28.02 28.40 14.89
C VAL A 487 -26.81 28.37 15.82
N SER A 488 -27.03 28.56 17.12
CA SER A 488 -25.99 28.52 18.15
C SER A 488 -25.92 27.12 18.75
N ARG A 489 -24.74 26.50 18.73
CA ARG A 489 -24.46 25.25 19.45
C ARG A 489 -23.40 25.49 20.52
N HIS A 490 -23.74 25.13 21.75
CA HIS A 490 -22.82 25.21 22.87
C HIS A 490 -21.87 24.01 22.86
N LEU A 491 -20.62 24.27 23.20
CA LEU A 491 -19.68 23.23 23.58
C LEU A 491 -19.99 22.81 25.03
N ASP A 492 -19.67 21.56 25.36
CA ASP A 492 -19.72 21.09 26.75
C ASP A 492 -18.63 21.77 27.61
N ASP A 493 -17.52 22.16 26.98
CA ASP A 493 -16.45 22.90 27.61
C ASP A 493 -16.81 24.38 27.85
N THR A 494 -16.25 24.93 28.92
CA THR A 494 -16.33 26.36 29.25
C THR A 494 -14.98 27.05 29.12
N PHE A 495 -15.00 28.37 28.95
CA PHE A 495 -13.81 29.21 28.94
C PHE A 495 -13.80 30.14 30.17
N THR A 496 -12.79 30.00 31.01
CA THR A 496 -12.59 30.81 32.21
C THR A 496 -11.69 32.00 31.91
N VAL A 497 -12.21 33.20 32.17
CA VAL A 497 -11.41 34.44 32.00
C VAL A 497 -10.55 34.62 33.23
N ARG A 498 -9.23 34.72 33.07
CA ARG A 498 -8.28 34.78 34.19
C ARG A 498 -7.73 36.18 34.39
N ASN A 499 -7.58 36.57 35.66
CA ASN A 499 -6.75 37.72 36.02
C ASN A 499 -5.27 37.43 35.67
N PRO A 500 -4.48 38.48 35.41
CA PRO A 500 -3.04 38.30 35.30
C PRO A 500 -2.49 37.76 36.63
N VAL A 501 -1.51 36.86 36.53
CA VAL A 501 -0.82 36.24 37.67
C VAL A 501 0.67 36.49 37.52
N LEU A 502 1.33 36.96 38.57
CA LEU A 502 2.78 37.13 38.59
C LEU A 502 3.42 35.92 39.24
N ASP A 503 4.52 35.45 38.66
CA ASP A 503 5.40 34.53 39.38
C ASP A 503 6.19 35.31 40.45
N ASP A 504 6.81 34.57 41.37
CA ASP A 504 7.69 35.19 42.36
C ASP A 504 8.87 35.90 41.67
N LEU A 505 9.19 37.09 42.16
CA LEU A 505 10.26 37.89 41.58
C LEU A 505 11.60 37.21 41.84
N LEU A 506 12.25 36.75 40.76
CA LEU A 506 13.63 36.26 40.79
C LEU A 506 14.61 37.33 41.30
N VAL A 507 14.30 38.61 41.06
CA VAL A 507 15.08 39.75 41.55
C VAL A 507 14.14 40.77 42.20
N SER A 508 14.29 40.94 43.51
CA SER A 508 13.49 41.86 44.34
C SER A 508 14.11 43.25 44.49
N ARG A 509 15.20 43.55 43.78
CA ARG A 509 15.94 44.81 43.84
C ARG A 509 16.47 45.19 42.46
N GLY A 510 16.66 46.48 42.18
CA GLY A 510 17.31 46.88 40.95
C GLY A 510 17.75 48.33 40.94
N ARG A 511 18.72 48.66 40.08
CA ARG A 511 19.28 50.01 39.95
C ARG A 511 18.89 50.63 38.61
N PHE A 512 18.77 51.95 38.54
CA PHE A 512 18.62 52.62 37.25
C PHE A 512 19.96 52.58 36.47
N PRO A 513 19.99 52.25 35.16
CA PRO A 513 18.86 52.00 34.24
C PRO A 513 18.64 50.51 33.89
N ASP A 514 18.88 49.60 34.84
CA ASP A 514 18.75 48.15 34.64
C ASP A 514 17.39 47.78 34.07
N VAL A 515 17.38 46.72 33.28
CA VAL A 515 16.16 46.14 32.71
C VAL A 515 15.95 44.79 33.37
N LEU A 516 14.83 44.64 34.08
CA LEU A 516 14.48 43.41 34.78
C LEU A 516 13.37 42.68 34.03
N THR A 517 13.50 41.37 33.97
CA THR A 517 12.51 40.46 33.40
C THR A 517 11.58 39.95 34.50
N VAL A 518 10.30 39.87 34.18
CA VAL A 518 9.25 39.33 35.05
C VAL A 518 8.41 38.36 34.24
N THR A 519 8.17 37.18 34.82
CA THR A 519 7.33 36.14 34.25
C THR A 519 6.02 36.01 35.01
N GLY A 520 5.06 35.36 34.39
CA GLY A 520 3.76 35.07 34.97
C GLY A 520 2.83 34.47 33.93
N LYS A 521 1.52 34.62 34.16
CA LYS A 521 0.48 34.20 33.21
C LYS A 521 -0.57 35.28 32.99
N PHE A 522 -1.20 35.21 31.83
CA PHE A 522 -2.42 35.95 31.47
C PHE A 522 -2.29 37.48 31.50
N PHE A 523 -1.09 38.04 31.28
CA PHE A 523 -0.89 39.49 31.17
C PHE A 523 -1.71 40.08 30.00
N GLY A 524 -1.98 39.26 29.00
CA GLY A 524 -2.75 39.58 27.80
C GLY A 524 -1.84 40.02 26.65
N SER A 525 -2.28 39.82 25.41
CA SER A 525 -1.50 40.19 24.20
C SER A 525 -1.37 41.70 24.01
N LYS A 526 -2.20 42.50 24.68
CA LYS A 526 -2.13 43.95 24.65
C LYS A 526 -1.41 44.44 25.91
N LYS A 527 -0.33 45.20 25.70
CA LYS A 527 0.46 45.83 26.76
C LYS A 527 -0.43 46.53 27.80
N GLY A 528 -0.30 46.09 29.05
CA GLY A 528 -0.92 46.70 30.22
C GLY A 528 -0.08 47.81 30.85
N LYS A 529 -0.43 48.19 32.09
CA LYS A 529 0.35 49.10 32.93
C LYS A 529 1.19 48.29 33.91
N VAL A 530 2.48 48.58 33.97
CA VAL A 530 3.38 48.04 35.00
C VAL A 530 3.80 49.20 35.88
N TYR A 531 3.65 49.05 37.19
CA TYR A 531 3.95 50.12 38.13
C TYR A 531 4.42 49.59 39.48
N LEU A 532 5.22 50.41 40.16
CA LEU A 532 5.52 50.24 41.58
C LEU A 532 4.50 51.02 42.39
N GLU A 533 4.02 50.45 43.49
CA GLU A 533 3.14 51.10 44.45
C GLU A 533 3.81 51.11 45.83
N ASP A 534 3.80 52.25 46.53
CA ASP A 534 4.28 52.34 47.91
C ASP A 534 3.20 51.94 48.92
N LEU A 535 3.57 51.88 50.20
CA LEU A 535 2.65 51.55 51.31
C LEU A 535 1.49 52.55 51.48
N TYR A 536 1.56 53.73 50.84
CA TYR A 536 0.55 54.78 50.90
C TYR A 536 -0.30 54.83 49.62
N GLY A 537 -0.16 53.86 48.72
CA GLY A 537 -0.95 53.74 47.49
C GLY A 537 -0.45 54.61 46.33
N LYS A 538 0.71 55.25 46.45
CA LYS A 538 1.28 56.10 45.41
C LYS A 538 1.93 55.26 44.32
N LYS A 539 1.62 55.57 43.05
CA LYS A 539 2.02 54.75 41.89
C LYS A 539 3.12 55.40 41.04
N LYS A 540 4.10 54.60 40.63
CA LYS A 540 5.13 54.96 39.65
C LYS A 540 5.06 54.02 38.46
N ASN A 541 4.55 54.53 37.33
CA ASN A 541 4.55 53.78 36.07
C ASN A 541 6.00 53.49 35.63
N LEU A 542 6.22 52.24 35.21
CA LEU A 542 7.49 51.73 34.76
C LEU A 542 7.57 51.74 33.23
N LYS A 543 8.77 51.98 32.70
CA LYS A 543 9.00 51.92 31.26
C LYS A 543 9.18 50.46 30.84
N VAL A 544 8.10 49.86 30.36
CA VAL A 544 8.10 48.51 29.79
C VAL A 544 8.78 48.52 28.43
N THR A 545 9.84 47.73 28.28
CA THR A 545 10.68 47.58 27.09
C THR A 545 10.35 46.33 26.28
N PHE A 546 9.73 45.32 26.91
CA PHE A 546 9.30 44.09 26.27
C PHE A 546 8.00 43.59 26.91
N TRP A 547 7.11 42.99 26.11
CA TRP A 547 5.83 42.45 26.55
C TRP A 547 5.35 41.37 25.60
N GLU A 548 5.17 40.16 26.11
CA GLU A 548 4.72 39.01 25.34
C GLU A 548 3.84 38.10 26.19
N MET A 549 2.87 37.47 25.54
CA MET A 549 2.10 36.36 26.09
C MET A 549 1.96 35.30 25.02
N ILE A 550 2.32 34.05 25.35
CA ILE A 550 2.12 32.89 24.51
C ILE A 550 0.61 32.59 24.44
N PRO A 551 -0.05 32.70 23.28
CA PRO A 551 -1.52 32.67 23.19
C PRO A 551 -2.17 31.35 23.63
N SER A 552 -1.48 30.23 23.50
CA SER A 552 -1.98 28.88 23.81
C SER A 552 -1.78 28.45 25.25
N THR A 553 -0.84 29.05 25.99
CA THR A 553 -0.53 28.65 27.38
C THR A 553 -0.77 29.77 28.38
N GLY A 554 -0.92 31.00 27.89
CA GLY A 554 -1.00 32.19 28.72
C GLY A 554 0.31 32.59 29.40
N ILE A 555 1.39 31.81 29.25
CA ILE A 555 2.72 32.16 29.79
C ILE A 555 3.10 33.54 29.26
N SER A 556 3.46 34.43 30.16
CA SER A 556 3.69 35.83 29.87
C SER A 556 5.06 36.27 30.37
N THR A 557 5.74 37.08 29.56
CA THR A 557 7.04 37.65 29.87
C THR A 557 6.98 39.16 29.62
N LEU A 558 7.45 39.95 30.57
CA LEU A 558 7.66 41.38 30.37
C LEU A 558 9.04 41.79 30.85
N MET A 559 9.54 42.87 30.27
CA MET A 559 10.74 43.54 30.76
C MET A 559 10.45 45.00 31.03
N PHE A 560 10.96 45.53 32.13
CA PHE A 560 10.83 46.94 32.45
C PHE A 560 12.16 47.54 32.89
N ARG A 561 12.34 48.83 32.61
CA ARG A 561 13.47 49.61 33.11
C ARG A 561 13.20 50.09 34.53
N VAL A 562 14.11 49.78 35.45
CA VAL A 562 14.10 50.30 36.82
C VAL A 562 14.09 51.84 36.77
N PRO A 563 13.20 52.51 37.50
CA PRO A 563 13.06 53.96 37.40
C PRO A 563 14.20 54.66 38.17
N ARG A 564 14.60 55.85 37.71
CA ARG A 564 15.54 56.70 38.46
C ARG A 564 14.91 57.07 39.82
N PRO A 565 15.63 56.92 40.96
CA PRO A 565 15.17 57.39 42.26
C PRO A 565 14.79 58.88 42.22
N SER A 566 13.79 59.27 43.02
CA SER A 566 13.33 60.66 43.11
C SER A 566 12.80 60.97 44.50
N LYS A 567 12.63 62.26 44.84
CA LYS A 567 11.99 62.66 46.12
C LYS A 567 10.62 62.01 46.32
N LYS A 568 9.88 61.73 45.23
CA LYS A 568 8.56 61.10 45.28
C LYS A 568 8.61 59.56 45.37
N PHE A 569 9.72 58.95 44.97
CA PHE A 569 9.97 57.51 44.94
C PHE A 569 11.46 57.29 45.26
N PRO A 570 11.87 57.40 46.54
CA PRO A 570 13.26 57.34 46.96
C PRO A 570 13.83 55.92 46.84
N ALA A 571 15.15 55.82 46.77
CA ALA A 571 15.85 54.54 46.86
C ALA A 571 15.73 53.95 48.28
N GLY A 572 15.84 52.63 48.41
CA GLY A 572 15.83 51.92 49.69
C GLY A 572 14.44 51.64 50.29
N ASN A 573 13.40 52.36 49.86
CA ASN A 573 12.03 52.09 50.30
C ASN A 573 11.47 50.80 49.68
N PRO A 574 10.61 50.06 50.39
CA PRO A 574 9.89 48.92 49.83
C PRO A 574 8.73 49.41 48.94
N TYR A 575 8.61 48.79 47.78
CA TYR A 575 7.49 48.96 46.86
C TYR A 575 6.89 47.60 46.54
N VAL A 576 5.68 47.58 45.99
CA VAL A 576 5.08 46.37 45.43
C VAL A 576 5.00 46.52 43.92
N LEU A 577 5.51 45.55 43.19
CA LEU A 577 5.35 45.50 41.75
C LEU A 577 3.95 45.02 41.40
N LYS A 578 3.26 45.77 40.53
CA LYS A 578 1.93 45.41 40.02
C LYS A 578 1.90 45.44 38.51
N VAL A 579 1.19 44.47 37.93
CA VAL A 579 0.93 44.35 36.50
C VAL A 579 -0.57 44.42 36.29
N ALA A 580 -1.05 45.57 35.82
CA ALA A 580 -2.46 45.81 35.53
C ALA A 580 -2.74 45.61 34.03
N GLY A 581 -3.48 44.56 33.71
CA GLY A 581 -4.07 44.34 32.39
C GLY A 581 -5.42 45.05 32.26
N LYS A 582 -6.13 44.78 31.16
CA LYS A 582 -7.51 45.27 30.98
C LYS A 582 -8.55 44.45 31.75
N ILE A 583 -8.19 43.24 32.18
CA ILE A 583 -9.09 42.30 32.87
C ILE A 583 -8.95 42.46 34.40
N GLY A 584 -7.73 42.66 34.89
CA GLY A 584 -7.46 42.75 36.32
C GLY A 584 -6.02 43.17 36.60
N THR A 585 -5.60 43.07 37.86
CA THR A 585 -4.26 43.46 38.31
C THR A 585 -3.61 42.32 39.09
N ALA A 586 -2.41 41.94 38.67
CA ALA A 586 -1.53 41.03 39.38
C ALA A 586 -0.67 41.82 40.37
N ILE A 587 -0.40 41.22 41.51
CA ILE A 587 0.42 41.80 42.57
C ILE A 587 1.56 40.82 42.85
N ALA A 588 2.80 41.30 42.87
CA ALA A 588 3.94 40.48 43.24
C ALA A 588 3.85 40.12 44.73
N ASN A 589 4.13 38.86 45.07
CA ASN A 589 4.13 38.37 46.46
C ASN A 589 5.28 38.95 47.29
N THR A 590 6.38 39.33 46.62
CA THR A 590 7.58 39.91 47.24
C THR A 590 7.67 41.41 46.97
N GLY A 591 8.16 42.15 47.96
CA GLY A 591 8.48 43.57 47.80
C GLY A 591 9.63 43.79 46.82
N PHE A 592 9.65 44.95 46.20
CA PHE A 592 10.68 45.42 45.27
C PHE A 592 11.36 46.68 45.81
N VAL A 593 12.69 46.75 45.75
CA VAL A 593 13.48 47.91 46.21
C VAL A 593 14.23 48.56 45.05
N ILE A 594 14.09 49.88 44.90
CA ILE A 594 14.94 50.65 43.98
C ILE A 594 16.25 50.96 44.70
N GLU A 595 17.38 50.59 44.10
CA GLU A 595 18.70 50.88 44.64
C GLU A 595 19.17 52.30 44.32
N GLY A 596 19.98 52.85 45.22
CA GLY A 596 20.66 54.13 45.01
C GLY A 596 21.78 54.03 43.97
N PRO A 597 22.36 55.17 43.57
CA PRO A 597 23.60 55.17 42.80
C PRO A 597 24.71 54.44 43.57
N LEU A 598 25.64 53.81 42.85
CA LEU A 598 26.88 53.33 43.46
C LEU A 598 27.64 54.54 44.05
N PRO A 599 28.34 54.36 45.18
CA PRO A 599 29.22 55.38 45.73
C PRO A 599 30.30 55.82 44.73
#